data_AF-A0A6B9G307-F1
#
_entry.id   AF-A0A6B9G307-F1
#
_cell.length_a   1.000
_cell.length_b   1.000
_cell.length_c   1.000
_cell.angle_alpha   90.00
_cell.angle_beta   90.00
_cell.angle_gamma   90.00
#
_symmetry.space_group_name_H-M   'P 1'
#
loop_
_entity.id
_entity.type
_entity.pdbx_description
1 polymer ?
#
loop_
_entity_poly.entity_id
_entity_poly.type
_entity_poly.pdbx_seq_one_letter_code
_entity_poly.pdbx_strand_id
1 'polypeptide(L)' 'MAMAGLPQAWEPSSSLVGVSVAGYDDKASLAIGVSAISGNGKWITKLQGSGNSESDFGVSVGIGYQW' A
#
# COMPACT_ATOMS: atom_id res chain seq x y z
N MET A 1 -5.43 -9.50 -1.48
CA MET A 1 -6.62 -8.62 -1.51
C MET A 1 -6.44 -7.36 -0.67
N ALA A 2 -6.17 -7.44 0.64
CA ALA A 2 -6.10 -6.24 1.50
C ALA A 2 -5.16 -5.14 0.96
N MET A 3 -3.93 -5.50 0.55
CA MET A 3 -2.97 -4.53 0.01
C MET A 3 -3.48 -3.68 -1.17
N ALA A 4 -4.42 -4.19 -1.98
CA ALA A 4 -4.99 -3.43 -3.10
C ALA A 4 -5.88 -2.27 -2.64
N GLY A 5 -6.45 -2.36 -1.43
CA GLY A 5 -7.27 -1.30 -0.83
C GLY A 5 -6.46 -0.22 -0.11
N LEU A 6 -5.12 -0.33 -0.02
CA LEU A 6 -4.30 0.68 0.63
C LEU A 6 -4.32 1.99 -0.15
N PRO A 7 -4.74 3.13 0.46
CA PRO A 7 -4.66 4.44 -0.17
C PRO A 7 -3.22 4.80 -0.58
N GLN A 8 -3.10 5.70 -1.54
CA GLN A 8 -1.82 6.24 -1.99
C GLN A 8 -1.83 7.76 -1.79
N ALA A 9 -0.69 8.32 -1.37
CA ALA A 9 -0.46 9.75 -1.45
C ALA A 9 -0.73 10.26 -2.88
N TRP A 10 -1.28 11.47 -3.00
CA TRP A 10 -1.67 12.05 -4.29
C TRP A 10 -1.08 13.46 -4.53
N GLU A 11 -0.58 14.12 -3.49
CA GLU A 11 0.00 15.46 -3.56
C GLU A 11 1.54 15.41 -3.56
N PRO A 12 2.26 16.24 -4.35
CA PRO A 12 3.71 16.33 -4.31
C PRO A 12 4.26 16.64 -2.91
N SER A 13 5.47 16.15 -2.61
CA SER A 13 6.09 16.22 -1.28
C SER A 13 5.28 15.57 -0.15
N SER A 14 4.21 14.82 -0.45
CA SER A 14 3.38 14.19 0.58
C SER A 14 3.80 12.76 0.88
N SER A 15 3.54 12.34 2.11
CA SER A 15 3.65 10.96 2.57
C SER A 15 2.35 10.53 3.22
N LEU A 16 1.98 9.26 3.08
CA LEU A 16 0.77 8.68 3.63
C LEU A 16 1.08 7.35 4.27
N VAL A 17 0.58 7.14 5.48
CA VAL A 17 0.50 5.83 6.15
C VAL A 17 -0.95 5.37 6.06
N GLY A 18 -1.16 4.13 5.63
CA GLY A 18 -2.48 3.56 5.42
C GLY A 18 -2.63 2.17 6.03
N VAL A 19 -3.89 1.82 6.33
CA VAL A 19 -4.33 0.50 6.74
C VAL A 19 -5.53 0.10 5.88
N SER A 20 -5.68 -1.18 5.60
CA SER A 20 -6.80 -1.72 4.82
C SER A 20 -7.13 -3.14 5.28
N VAL A 21 -8.40 -3.50 5.21
CA VAL A 21 -8.89 -4.85 5.47
C VAL A 21 -9.61 -5.38 4.23
N ALA A 22 -9.58 -6.69 4.02
CA ALA A 22 -10.33 -7.34 2.95
C ALA A 22 -10.74 -8.76 3.37
N GLY A 23 -11.88 -9.23 2.86
CA GLY A 23 -12.29 -10.64 2.95
C GLY A 23 -12.21 -11.31 1.58
N TYR A 24 -11.79 -12.57 1.55
CA TYR A 24 -11.86 -13.41 0.36
C TYR A 24 -12.11 -14.86 0.78
N ASP A 25 -13.20 -15.45 0.29
CA ASP A 25 -13.67 -16.76 0.72
C ASP A 25 -13.84 -16.81 2.25
N ASP A 26 -13.31 -17.82 2.93
CA ASP A 26 -13.33 -17.93 4.40
C ASP A 26 -12.21 -17.14 5.12
N LYS A 27 -11.44 -16.30 4.39
CA LYS A 27 -10.21 -15.66 4.91
C LYS A 27 -10.38 -14.15 5.07
N ALA A 28 -10.09 -13.64 6.26
CA ALA A 28 -9.89 -12.20 6.48
C ALA A 28 -8.42 -11.82 6.28
N SER A 29 -8.17 -10.62 5.74
CA SER A 29 -6.84 -10.09 5.47
C SER A 29 -6.71 -8.67 5.99
N LEU A 30 -5.54 -8.34 6.52
CA LEU A 30 -5.16 -6.99 6.96
C LEU A 30 -3.88 -6.58 6.21
N ALA A 31 -3.81 -5.33 5.79
CA ALA A 31 -2.60 -4.75 5.25
C ALA A 31 -2.32 -3.36 5.82
N ILE A 32 -1.04 -3.06 5.93
CA ILE A 32 -0.51 -1.74 6.26
C ILE A 32 0.46 -1.31 5.16
N GLY A 33 0.59 -0.01 4.96
CA GLY A 33 1.56 0.50 4.01
C GLY A 33 1.87 1.97 4.16
N VAL A 34 2.95 2.36 3.52
CA VAL A 34 3.39 3.74 3.39
C VAL A 34 3.56 4.09 1.92
N SER A 35 3.24 5.32 1.55
CA SER A 35 3.49 5.85 0.21
C SER A 35 4.03 7.26 0.29
N ALA A 36 4.86 7.64 -0.68
CA ALA A 36 5.42 8.98 -0.76
C ALA A 36 5.51 9.45 -2.22
N ILE A 37 5.38 10.76 -2.40
CA ILE A 37 5.61 11.43 -3.68
C ILE A 37 6.78 12.40 -3.53
N SER A 38 7.72 12.37 -4.46
CA SER A 38 8.86 13.30 -4.49
C SER A 38 8.40 14.76 -4.62
N GLY A 39 9.26 15.70 -4.24
CA GLY A 39 8.86 17.11 -4.25
C GLY A 39 8.57 17.70 -5.63
N ASN A 40 9.14 17.12 -6.70
CA ASN A 40 8.79 17.47 -8.07
C ASN A 40 7.54 16.74 -8.60
N GLY A 41 6.86 15.95 -7.76
CA GLY A 41 5.67 15.17 -8.13
C GLY A 41 5.93 13.96 -9.02
N LYS A 42 7.16 13.77 -9.52
CA LYS A 42 7.42 12.82 -10.59
C LYS A 42 7.64 11.39 -10.12
N TRP A 43 8.21 11.20 -8.93
CA TRP A 43 8.46 9.87 -8.38
C TRP A 43 7.44 9.53 -7.32
N ILE A 44 6.83 8.36 -7.45
CA ILE A 44 5.86 7.81 -6.50
C ILE A 44 6.43 6.50 -5.97
N THR A 45 6.48 6.34 -4.65
CA THR A 45 6.92 5.09 -4.01
C THR A 45 5.83 4.57 -3.08
N LYS A 46 5.73 3.24 -2.97
CA LYS A 46 4.81 2.55 -2.06
C LYS A 46 5.48 1.32 -1.48
N LEU A 47 5.39 1.15 -0.17
CA LEU A 47 5.80 -0.05 0.55
C LEU A 47 4.59 -0.55 1.33
N GLN A 48 4.29 -1.83 1.25
CA GLN A 48 3.13 -2.41 1.91
C GLN A 48 3.39 -3.84 2.35
N GLY A 49 2.75 -4.24 3.44
CA GLY A 49 2.77 -5.59 3.97
C GLY A 49 1.37 -6.02 4.38
N SER A 50 1.10 -7.32 4.31
CA SER A 50 -0.19 -7.89 4.71
C SER A 50 -0.05 -9.26 5.34
N GLY A 51 -1.04 -9.61 6.16
CA GLY A 51 -1.26 -10.95 6.68
C GLY A 51 -2.74 -11.34 6.55
N ASN A 52 -3.02 -12.65 6.55
CA ASN A 52 -4.39 -13.17 6.61
C ASN A 52 -4.62 -14.08 7.84
N SER A 53 -5.87 -14.48 8.06
CA SER A 53 -6.27 -15.36 9.16
C SER A 53 -5.68 -16.78 9.10
N GLU A 54 -5.06 -17.17 8.00
CA GLU A 54 -4.41 -18.49 7.84
C GLU A 54 -2.89 -18.42 8.02
N SER A 55 -2.36 -17.29 8.49
CA SER A 55 -0.92 -17.05 8.66
C SER A 55 -0.13 -16.94 7.34
N ASP A 56 -0.78 -16.60 6.23
CA ASP A 56 -0.07 -16.18 5.03
C ASP A 56 0.32 -14.71 5.15
N PHE A 57 1.60 -14.42 4.88
CA PHE A 57 2.15 -13.08 4.91
C PHE A 57 2.72 -12.71 3.55
N GLY A 58 2.67 -11.42 3.24
CA GLY A 58 3.21 -10.87 1.99
C GLY A 58 3.72 -9.46 2.18
N VAL A 59 4.74 -9.11 1.41
CA VAL A 59 5.28 -7.74 1.31
C VAL A 59 5.37 -7.36 -0.16
N SER A 60 5.22 -6.07 -0.46
CA SER A 60 5.46 -5.54 -1.79
C SER A 60 5.97 -4.11 -1.74
N VAL A 61 6.75 -3.77 -2.75
CA VAL A 61 7.30 -2.44 -2.98
C VAL A 61 7.00 -2.05 -4.43
N GLY A 62 6.63 -0.78 -4.63
CA GLY A 62 6.37 -0.20 -5.93
C GLY A 62 7.07 1.15 -6.07
N ILE A 63 7.60 1.40 -7.26
CA ILE A 63 8.14 2.69 -7.66
C ILE A 63 7.59 3.04 -9.05
N GLY A 64 7.15 4.27 -9.23
CA GLY A 64 6.60 4.78 -10.48
C GLY A 64 7.16 6.16 -10.79
N TYR A 65 7.26 6.47 -12.09
CA TYR A 65 7.60 7.79 -12.58
C TYR A 65 6.44 8.31 -13.44
N GLN A 66 5.98 9.53 -13.15
CA GLN A 66 4.98 10.25 -13.93
C GLN A 66 5.57 11.56 -14.49
N TRP A 67 5.13 11.94 -15.70
CA TRP A 67 5.57 13.14 -16.40
C TRP A 67 4.40 14.00 -16.86
#